data_AF-A0A101JM67-F1
#
_entry.id   AF-A0A101JM67-F1
#
_cell.length_a   1.000
_cell.length_b   1.000
_cell.length_c   1.000
_cell.angle_alpha   90.00
_cell.angle_beta   90.00
_cell.angle_gamma   90.00
#
_symmetry.space_group_name_H-M   'P 1'
#
loop_
_entity.id
_entity.type
_entity.pdbx_description
1 polymer ?
#
loop_
_entity_poly.entity_id
_entity_poly.type
_entity_poly.pdbx_seq_one_letter_code
_entity_poly.pdbx_strand_id
1 'polypeptide(L)'
;MQARDYTIAWLLDEHTTLTTDQLTAVLFAHRTTCRHRLHDLRALGFIDRFVRHRPGAPNPACWVPGPLSARYTALARGETPPSPSALRDRQDRTYASPYLDHLLGVNDFFVSLLAQGHRQPGPDLIRWWSERTTAAAFGRRIHPDGHGIWRDGTTETGFFLELDRGTESLTRLVDKLAAYRRLRADGGPGYAVLFALPNQAREQHLHAKLADHLLAGPPVATCVTLPGVSPAGPVWWLAADGPRRRSLAELTTDDGPAGPLSPGPATPDHHPLAWMTGLPPLP
;
A
#
# COMPACT_ATOMS: atom_id res chain seq x y z
N MET A 1 -7.11 -5.53 25.36
CA MET A 1 -6.65 -5.04 24.03
C MET A 1 -7.15 -3.63 23.84
N GLN A 2 -6.41 -2.79 23.12
CA GLN A 2 -6.73 -1.39 22.79
C GLN A 2 -7.09 -1.28 21.29
N ALA A 3 -7.77 -0.20 20.88
CA ALA A 3 -8.06 0.10 19.48
C ALA A 3 -6.84 -0.06 18.56
N ARG A 4 -5.69 0.45 19.02
CA ARG A 4 -4.40 0.34 18.32
C ARG A 4 -3.98 -1.12 18.06
N ASP A 5 -4.22 -2.03 19.00
CA ASP A 5 -3.81 -3.44 18.83
C ASP A 5 -4.62 -4.08 17.70
N TYR A 6 -5.92 -3.78 17.63
CA TYR A 6 -6.79 -4.24 16.54
C TYR A 6 -6.40 -3.61 15.20
N THR A 7 -5.98 -2.34 15.18
CA THR A 7 -5.39 -1.72 13.98
C THR A 7 -4.13 -2.46 13.53
N ILE A 8 -3.23 -2.82 14.44
CA ILE A 8 -2.03 -3.62 14.11
C ILE A 8 -2.45 -4.96 13.50
N ALA A 9 -3.41 -5.66 14.10
CA ALA A 9 -3.91 -6.93 13.57
C ALA A 9 -4.44 -6.77 12.13
N TRP A 10 -5.24 -5.73 11.88
CA TRP A 10 -5.82 -5.47 10.57
C TRP A 10 -4.77 -5.15 9.51
N LEU A 11 -3.83 -4.26 9.84
CA LEU A 11 -2.75 -3.90 8.93
C LEU A 11 -1.84 -5.09 8.60
N LEU A 12 -1.52 -5.93 9.58
CA LEU A 12 -0.68 -7.11 9.37
C LEU A 12 -1.39 -8.20 8.56
N ASP A 13 -2.69 -8.36 8.75
CA ASP A 13 -3.46 -9.30 7.94
C ASP A 13 -3.64 -8.79 6.50
N GLU A 14 -3.90 -7.50 6.32
CA GLU A 14 -4.07 -6.88 5.00
C GLU A 14 -2.75 -6.83 4.23
N HIS A 15 -1.66 -6.36 4.85
CA HIS A 15 -0.39 -6.07 4.19
C HIS A 15 0.72 -7.09 4.47
N THR A 16 0.36 -8.27 5.00
CA THR A 16 1.21 -9.43 5.27
C THR A 16 2.28 -9.24 6.36
N THR A 17 3.05 -8.17 6.33
CA THR A 17 4.08 -7.86 7.33
C THR A 17 4.39 -6.37 7.37
N LEU A 18 4.68 -5.85 8.56
CA LEU A 18 5.19 -4.49 8.76
C LEU A 18 6.41 -4.51 9.69
N THR A 19 7.33 -3.57 9.50
CA THR A 19 8.49 -3.41 10.39
C THR A 19 8.10 -2.64 11.66
N THR A 20 8.92 -2.76 12.70
CA THR A 20 8.80 -1.91 13.90
C THR A 20 8.77 -0.43 13.54
N ASP A 21 9.57 0.01 12.57
CA ASP A 21 9.70 1.43 12.21
C ASP A 21 8.46 1.91 11.44
N GLN A 22 7.93 1.06 10.56
CA GLN A 22 6.65 1.31 9.87
C GLN A 22 5.48 1.42 10.85
N LEU A 23 5.34 0.46 11.77
CA LEU A 23 4.29 0.50 12.80
C LEU A 23 4.46 1.70 13.74
N THR A 24 5.70 2.06 14.06
CA THR A 24 5.98 3.27 14.87
C THR A 24 5.49 4.51 14.13
N ALA A 25 5.86 4.69 12.86
CA ALA A 25 5.56 5.89 12.08
C ALA A 25 4.06 6.20 11.99
N VAL A 26 3.21 5.17 12.04
CA VAL A 26 1.75 5.33 11.90
C VAL A 26 1.02 5.33 13.25
N LEU A 27 1.46 4.53 14.23
CA LEU A 27 0.65 4.22 15.41
C LEU A 27 1.22 4.75 16.73
N PHE A 28 2.47 5.21 16.75
CA PHE A 28 3.17 5.56 17.99
C PHE A 28 4.00 6.84 17.86
N ALA A 29 3.96 7.69 18.89
CA ALA A 29 4.83 8.86 18.97
C ALA A 29 6.32 8.48 19.12
N HIS A 30 6.61 7.34 19.77
CA HIS A 30 7.98 6.92 20.08
C HIS A 30 8.20 5.44 19.80
N ARG A 31 9.38 5.15 19.24
CA ARG A 31 9.82 3.80 18.89
C ARG A 31 9.93 2.87 20.09
N THR A 32 10.40 3.36 21.23
CA THR A 32 10.54 2.55 22.45
C THR A 32 9.18 2.05 22.94
N THR A 33 8.18 2.93 22.97
CA THR A 33 6.79 2.57 23.32
C THR A 33 6.20 1.55 22.36
N CYS A 34 6.43 1.73 21.04
CA CYS A 34 6.04 0.76 20.03
C CYS A 34 6.66 -0.61 20.31
N ARG A 35 7.98 -0.68 20.51
CA ARG A 35 8.69 -1.94 20.77
C ARG A 35 8.19 -2.67 22.01
N HIS A 36 7.98 -1.96 23.12
CA HIS A 36 7.41 -2.56 24.33
C HIS A 36 6.02 -3.13 24.05
N ARG A 37 5.15 -2.36 23.38
CA ARG A 37 3.81 -2.82 23.05
C ARG A 37 3.80 -4.04 22.14
N LEU A 38 4.62 -4.06 21.09
CA LEU A 38 4.72 -5.20 20.17
C LEU A 38 5.28 -6.45 20.87
N HIS A 39 6.19 -6.27 21.83
CA HIS A 39 6.67 -7.37 22.66
C HIS A 39 5.56 -7.95 23.55
N ASP A 40 4.76 -7.10 24.20
CA ASP A 40 3.61 -7.54 25.01
C ASP A 40 2.58 -8.29 24.17
N LEU A 41 2.23 -7.75 22.99
CA LEU A 41 1.30 -8.42 22.06
C LEU A 41 1.82 -9.77 21.59
N ARG A 42 3.14 -9.89 21.38
CA ARG A 42 3.75 -11.17 21.02
C ARG A 42 3.77 -12.16 22.18
N ALA A 43 4.04 -11.72 23.40
CA ALA A 43 3.98 -12.57 24.59
C ALA A 43 2.57 -13.17 24.79
N LEU A 44 1.53 -12.45 24.38
CA LEU A 44 0.14 -12.92 24.39
C LEU A 44 -0.22 -13.84 23.20
N GLY A 45 0.67 -14.06 22.24
CA GLY A 45 0.36 -14.77 20.99
C GLY A 45 -0.57 -13.99 20.06
N PHE A 46 -0.69 -12.67 20.25
CA PHE A 46 -1.52 -11.81 19.42
C PHE A 46 -0.85 -11.52 18.07
N ILE A 47 0.45 -11.24 18.07
CA ILE A 47 1.27 -11.12 16.86
C ILE A 47 2.52 -12.00 17.00
N ASP A 48 3.22 -12.27 15.90
CA ASP A 48 4.55 -12.87 15.95
C ASP A 48 5.56 -12.02 15.16
N ARG A 49 6.83 -12.40 15.19
CA ARG A 49 7.91 -11.67 14.51
C ARG A 49 8.94 -12.59 13.90
N PHE A 50 9.63 -12.08 12.90
CA PHE A 50 10.88 -12.64 12.40
C PHE A 50 11.89 -11.53 12.11
N VAL A 51 13.16 -11.92 11.94
CA VAL A 51 14.23 -11.04 11.45
C VAL A 51 14.96 -11.80 10.34
N ARG A 52 15.06 -11.19 9.15
CA ARG A 52 15.85 -11.78 8.05
C ARG A 52 17.26 -11.22 8.12
N HIS A 53 18.19 -12.02 8.65
CA HIS A 53 19.60 -11.63 8.76
C HIS A 53 20.28 -11.58 7.39
N ARG A 54 20.82 -10.42 7.04
CA ARG A 54 21.61 -10.19 5.84
C ARG A 54 22.90 -9.44 6.19
N PRO A 55 24.07 -9.97 5.82
CA PRO A 55 25.33 -9.25 5.98
C PRO A 55 25.29 -7.91 5.24
N GLY A 56 25.71 -6.82 5.91
CA GLY A 56 25.84 -5.50 5.29
C GLY A 56 24.53 -4.74 5.03
N ALA A 57 23.37 -5.25 5.46
CA ALA A 57 22.08 -4.58 5.31
C ALA A 57 21.35 -4.42 6.66
N PRO A 58 20.45 -3.43 6.78
CA PRO A 58 19.54 -3.35 7.93
C PRO A 58 18.73 -4.64 8.08
N ASN A 59 18.59 -5.12 9.31
CA ASN A 59 17.84 -6.32 9.65
C ASN A 59 16.61 -5.93 10.48
N PRO A 60 15.57 -5.33 9.87
CA PRO A 60 14.41 -4.88 10.62
C PRO A 60 13.64 -6.07 11.19
N ALA A 61 13.11 -5.89 12.39
CA ALA A 61 12.12 -6.82 12.93
C ALA A 61 10.81 -6.64 12.17
N CYS A 62 10.38 -7.71 11.52
CA CYS A 62 9.14 -7.82 10.76
C CYS A 62 8.08 -8.52 11.62
N TRP A 63 6.88 -7.97 11.66
CA TRP A 63 5.77 -8.47 12.46
C TRP A 63 4.71 -9.08 11.56
N VAL A 64 4.11 -10.18 12.01
CA VAL A 64 3.09 -10.95 11.28
C VAL A 64 1.91 -11.30 12.19
N PRO A 65 0.74 -11.64 11.65
CA PRO A 65 -0.39 -12.10 12.47
C PRO A 65 -0.01 -13.30 13.34
N GLY A 66 -0.42 -13.27 14.61
CA GLY A 66 -0.33 -14.40 15.54
C GLY A 66 -1.67 -15.14 15.61
N PRO A 67 -1.75 -16.27 16.34
CA PRO A 67 -2.98 -17.05 16.43
C PRO A 67 -4.22 -16.25 16.86
N LEU A 68 -4.07 -15.35 17.83
CA LEU A 68 -5.22 -14.57 18.30
C LEU A 68 -5.63 -13.48 17.30
N SER A 69 -4.68 -12.76 16.68
CA SER A 69 -5.04 -11.73 15.71
C SER A 69 -5.61 -12.34 14.43
N ALA A 70 -5.03 -13.44 13.92
CA ALA A 70 -5.54 -14.11 12.72
C ALA A 70 -6.96 -14.67 12.92
N ARG A 71 -7.26 -15.20 14.11
CA ARG A 71 -8.63 -15.61 14.47
C ARG A 71 -9.55 -14.41 14.54
N TYR A 72 -9.12 -13.34 15.20
CA TYR A 72 -9.89 -12.12 15.34
C TYR A 72 -10.25 -11.51 13.99
N THR A 73 -9.27 -11.33 13.10
CA THR A 73 -9.49 -10.72 11.78
C THR A 73 -10.39 -11.57 10.89
N ALA A 74 -10.24 -12.90 10.91
CA ALA A 74 -11.12 -13.80 10.18
C ALA A 74 -12.58 -13.68 10.66
N LEU A 75 -12.81 -13.74 11.97
CA LEU A 75 -14.17 -13.63 12.53
C LEU A 75 -14.81 -12.26 12.25
N ALA A 76 -14.02 -11.19 12.29
CA ALA A 76 -14.47 -9.84 11.94
C ALA A 76 -14.78 -9.66 10.44
N ARG A 77 -14.46 -10.63 9.58
CA ARG A 77 -14.89 -10.69 8.17
C ARG A 77 -15.98 -11.73 7.91
N GLY A 78 -16.51 -12.38 8.95
CA GLY A 78 -17.37 -13.54 8.79
C GLY A 78 -16.67 -14.77 8.17
N GLU A 79 -15.34 -14.82 8.20
CA GLU A 79 -14.54 -15.91 7.65
C GLU A 79 -14.23 -16.97 8.72
N THR A 80 -13.91 -18.20 8.27
CA THR A 80 -13.45 -19.25 9.17
C THR A 80 -11.99 -18.99 9.57
N PRO A 81 -11.66 -18.96 10.87
CA PRO A 81 -10.29 -18.80 11.33
C PRO A 81 -9.34 -19.85 10.74
N PRO A 82 -8.10 -19.49 10.38
CA PRO A 82 -7.13 -20.44 9.87
C PRO A 82 -6.75 -21.48 10.93
N SER A 83 -6.42 -22.69 10.50
CA SER A 83 -5.83 -23.68 11.39
C SER A 83 -4.44 -23.24 11.86
N PRO A 84 -3.93 -23.75 12.99
CA PRO A 84 -2.57 -23.46 13.45
C PRO A 84 -1.49 -23.76 12.40
N SER A 85 -1.63 -24.86 11.65
CA SER A 85 -0.69 -25.22 10.58
C SER A 85 -0.77 -24.25 9.40
N ALA A 86 -1.97 -23.89 8.94
CA ALA A 86 -2.14 -22.95 7.84
C ALA A 86 -1.58 -21.55 8.17
N LEU A 87 -1.76 -21.11 9.43
CA LEU A 87 -1.17 -19.86 9.89
C LEU A 87 0.37 -19.95 9.90
N ARG A 88 0.92 -21.05 10.41
CA ARG A 88 2.36 -21.26 10.44
C ARG A 88 2.97 -21.25 9.03
N ASP A 89 2.36 -21.97 8.10
CA ASP A 89 2.79 -21.97 6.70
C ASP A 89 2.72 -20.58 6.07
N ARG A 90 1.71 -19.77 6.40
CA ARG A 90 1.60 -18.37 5.95
C ARG A 90 2.78 -17.54 6.48
N GLN A 91 3.12 -17.68 7.76
CA GLN A 91 4.25 -16.98 8.37
C GLN A 91 5.60 -17.40 7.75
N ASP A 92 5.81 -18.71 7.57
CA ASP A 92 7.05 -19.26 7.00
C ASP A 92 7.20 -18.85 5.52
N ARG A 93 6.10 -18.78 4.75
CA ARG A 93 6.10 -18.23 3.38
C ARG A 93 6.50 -16.75 3.34
N THR A 94 6.00 -15.94 4.28
CA THR A 94 6.41 -14.52 4.38
C THR A 94 7.91 -14.40 4.67
N TYR A 95 8.43 -15.19 5.61
CA TYR A 95 9.85 -15.21 5.95
C TYR A 95 10.74 -15.64 4.77
N ALA A 96 10.33 -16.69 4.05
CA ALA A 96 11.08 -17.26 2.94
C ALA A 96 10.93 -16.46 1.63
N SER A 97 10.03 -15.48 1.57
CA SER A 97 9.72 -14.77 0.33
C SER A 97 10.95 -14.03 -0.24
N PRO A 98 11.32 -14.28 -1.51
CA PRO A 98 12.37 -13.52 -2.18
C PRO A 98 11.95 -12.06 -2.45
N TYR A 99 10.64 -11.78 -2.44
CA TYR A 99 10.06 -10.46 -2.68
C TYR A 99 9.85 -9.65 -1.41
N LEU A 100 10.37 -10.10 -0.25
CA LEU A 100 10.16 -9.41 1.02
C LEU A 100 10.60 -7.94 0.98
N ASP A 101 11.75 -7.60 0.36
CA ASP A 101 12.20 -6.20 0.31
C ASP A 101 11.29 -5.34 -0.58
N HIS A 102 10.73 -5.95 -1.62
CA HIS A 102 9.74 -5.30 -2.48
C HIS A 102 8.49 -4.98 -1.68
N LEU A 103 7.92 -5.98 -1.01
CA LEU A 103 6.77 -5.81 -0.12
C LEU A 103 7.04 -4.74 0.97
N LEU A 104 8.21 -4.75 1.59
CA LEU A 104 8.57 -3.74 2.60
C LEU A 104 8.65 -2.33 1.99
N GLY A 105 9.20 -2.19 0.78
CA GLY A 105 9.24 -0.90 0.08
C GLY A 105 7.85 -0.39 -0.32
N VAL A 106 6.96 -1.29 -0.73
CA VAL A 106 5.55 -0.97 -1.02
C VAL A 106 4.87 -0.49 0.27
N ASN A 107 5.06 -1.22 1.37
CA ASN A 107 4.51 -0.82 2.65
C ASN A 107 5.10 0.52 3.15
N ASP A 108 6.39 0.77 2.95
CA ASP A 108 7.03 2.05 3.28
C ASP A 108 6.41 3.23 2.52
N PHE A 109 6.05 3.04 1.24
CA PHE A 109 5.37 4.06 0.44
C PHE A 109 4.04 4.48 1.08
N PHE A 110 3.15 3.52 1.37
CA PHE A 110 1.83 3.81 1.95
C PHE A 110 1.91 4.27 3.41
N VAL A 111 2.84 3.71 4.19
CA VAL A 111 3.15 4.18 5.55
C VAL A 111 3.59 5.65 5.54
N SER A 112 4.37 6.08 4.54
CA SER A 112 4.79 7.47 4.42
C SER A 112 3.61 8.41 4.19
N LEU A 113 2.60 7.99 3.41
CA LEU A 113 1.35 8.72 3.22
C LEU A 113 0.53 8.80 4.53
N LEU A 114 0.29 7.67 5.20
CA LEU A 114 -0.42 7.63 6.48
C LEU A 114 0.26 8.50 7.55
N ALA A 115 1.59 8.40 7.65
CA ALA A 115 2.35 9.18 8.61
C ALA A 115 2.30 10.69 8.30
N GLN A 116 2.17 11.09 7.03
CA GLN A 116 1.92 12.49 6.68
C GLN A 116 0.56 12.95 7.17
N GLY A 117 -0.51 12.18 6.92
CA GLY A 117 -1.85 12.57 7.35
C GLY A 117 -2.01 12.66 8.86
N HIS A 118 -1.25 11.87 9.61
CA HIS A 118 -1.20 12.02 11.07
C HIS A 118 -0.51 13.31 11.54
N ARG A 119 0.45 13.85 10.76
CA ARG A 119 1.22 15.05 11.12
C ARG A 119 0.56 16.35 10.70
N GLN A 120 -0.30 16.33 9.68
CA GLN A 120 -0.91 17.52 9.09
C GLN A 120 -2.43 17.36 9.04
N PRO A 121 -3.20 18.28 9.64
CA PRO A 121 -4.65 18.27 9.47
C PRO A 121 -5.01 18.46 7.99
N GLY A 122 -5.90 17.62 7.47
CA GLY A 122 -6.44 17.73 6.12
C GLY A 122 -6.04 16.56 5.23
N PRO A 123 -4.79 16.46 4.75
CA PRO A 123 -4.38 15.41 3.84
C PRO A 123 -4.36 14.04 4.54
N ASP A 124 -4.91 12.99 3.93
CA ASP A 124 -5.02 11.68 4.56
C ASP A 124 -5.11 10.52 3.55
N LEU A 125 -4.64 9.34 3.94
CA LEU A 125 -4.79 8.12 3.15
C LEU A 125 -6.01 7.34 3.64
N ILE A 126 -7.09 7.45 2.90
CA ILE A 126 -8.43 7.03 3.36
C ILE A 126 -8.82 5.64 2.89
N ARG A 127 -8.02 5.06 2.01
CA ARG A 127 -8.07 3.66 1.61
C ARG A 127 -6.64 3.19 1.34
N TRP A 128 -6.30 2.01 1.83
CA TRP A 128 -5.07 1.29 1.47
C TRP A 128 -5.38 -0.19 1.32
N TRP A 129 -5.22 -0.70 0.10
CA TRP A 129 -5.36 -2.12 -0.21
C TRP A 129 -4.03 -2.70 -0.66
N SER A 130 -3.74 -3.90 -0.18
CA SER A 130 -2.63 -4.74 -0.68
C SER A 130 -2.87 -5.17 -2.13
N GLU A 131 -1.83 -5.70 -2.79
CA GLU A 131 -1.97 -6.38 -4.09
C GLU A 131 -3.13 -7.40 -4.06
N ARG A 132 -3.23 -8.22 -3.00
CA ARG A 132 -4.26 -9.26 -2.85
C ARG A 132 -5.67 -8.68 -2.92
N THR A 133 -5.93 -7.67 -2.10
CA THR A 133 -7.26 -7.04 -2.00
C THR A 133 -7.55 -6.22 -3.25
N THR A 134 -6.56 -5.53 -3.80
CA THR A 134 -6.70 -4.77 -5.04
C THR A 134 -7.04 -5.68 -6.21
N ALA A 135 -6.26 -6.75 -6.43
CA ALA A 135 -6.53 -7.70 -7.50
C ALA A 135 -7.93 -8.30 -7.35
N ALA A 136 -8.37 -8.65 -6.13
CA ALA A 136 -9.73 -9.14 -5.91
C ALA A 136 -10.81 -8.10 -6.25
N ALA A 137 -10.65 -6.85 -5.78
CA ALA A 137 -11.60 -5.77 -5.99
C ALA A 137 -11.79 -5.39 -7.47
N PHE A 138 -10.75 -5.59 -8.29
CA PHE A 138 -10.79 -5.32 -9.73
C PHE A 138 -10.92 -6.59 -10.59
N GLY A 139 -11.53 -7.65 -10.05
CA GLY A 139 -11.84 -8.88 -10.79
C GLY A 139 -10.61 -9.62 -11.35
N ARG A 140 -9.45 -9.44 -10.71
CA ARG A 140 -8.13 -9.96 -11.09
C ARG A 140 -7.68 -9.55 -12.49
N ARG A 141 -8.16 -8.40 -12.98
CA ARG A 141 -7.74 -7.83 -14.28
C ARG A 141 -6.40 -7.11 -14.21
N ILE A 142 -6.06 -6.59 -13.03
CA ILE A 142 -4.82 -5.89 -12.73
C ILE A 142 -4.20 -6.43 -11.44
N HIS A 143 -2.88 -6.27 -11.33
CA HIS A 143 -2.08 -6.72 -10.18
C HIS A 143 -1.09 -5.63 -9.75
N PRO A 144 -1.56 -4.43 -9.36
CA PRO A 144 -0.68 -3.42 -8.78
C PRO A 144 -0.12 -3.91 -7.44
N ASP A 145 1.02 -3.37 -7.05
CA ASP A 145 1.62 -3.63 -5.74
C ASP A 145 0.72 -3.16 -4.58
N GLY A 146 -0.11 -2.15 -4.85
CA GLY A 146 -1.18 -1.73 -3.96
C GLY A 146 -2.08 -0.65 -4.58
N HIS A 147 -3.18 -0.35 -3.89
CA HIS A 147 -4.10 0.73 -4.25
C HIS A 147 -4.33 1.63 -3.05
N GLY A 148 -4.47 2.93 -3.32
CA GLY A 148 -4.89 3.88 -2.31
C GLY A 148 -5.81 4.96 -2.84
N ILE A 149 -6.51 5.61 -1.91
CA ILE A 149 -7.20 6.88 -2.14
C ILE A 149 -6.60 7.90 -1.19
N TRP A 150 -5.98 8.93 -1.77
CA TRP A 150 -5.44 10.07 -1.05
C TRP A 150 -6.46 11.19 -1.07
N ARG A 151 -6.77 11.76 0.10
CA ARG A 151 -7.66 12.90 0.23
C ARG A 151 -6.88 14.12 0.65
N ASP A 152 -7.11 15.26 0.01
CA ASP A 152 -6.61 16.56 0.43
C ASP A 152 -7.72 17.61 0.24
N GLY A 153 -8.27 18.10 1.35
CA GLY A 153 -9.49 18.90 1.34
C GLY A 153 -10.67 18.12 0.75
N THR A 154 -11.25 18.63 -0.34
CA THR A 154 -12.36 17.98 -1.06
C THR A 154 -11.90 17.11 -2.23
N THR A 155 -10.60 17.05 -2.50
CA THR A 155 -10.05 16.29 -3.62
C THR A 155 -9.69 14.90 -3.15
N GLU A 156 -10.21 13.87 -3.82
CA GLU A 156 -9.82 12.48 -3.65
C GLU A 156 -9.12 11.98 -4.91
N THR A 157 -7.87 11.54 -4.74
CA THR A 157 -7.04 10.96 -5.80
C THR A 157 -6.94 9.46 -5.57
N GLY A 158 -7.61 8.68 -6.42
CA GLY A 158 -7.45 7.22 -6.45
C GLY A 158 -6.25 6.81 -7.31
N PHE A 159 -5.43 5.88 -6.82
CA PHE A 159 -4.22 5.47 -7.54
C PHE A 159 -3.90 3.98 -7.39
N PHE A 160 -3.18 3.46 -8.39
CA PHE A 160 -2.52 2.17 -8.38
C PHE A 160 -1.00 2.38 -8.27
N LEU A 161 -0.34 1.66 -7.38
CA LEU A 161 1.10 1.73 -7.21
C LEU A 161 1.80 0.58 -7.93
N GLU A 162 2.84 0.92 -8.68
CA GLU A 162 3.85 0.02 -9.23
C GLU A 162 5.21 0.48 -8.68
N LEU A 163 5.68 -0.17 -7.62
CA LEU A 163 7.03 0.06 -7.11
C LEU A 163 8.00 -0.69 -8.03
N ASP A 164 9.07 -0.02 -8.42
CA ASP A 164 10.11 -0.65 -9.21
C ASP A 164 11.43 -0.65 -8.45
N ARG A 165 12.07 -1.81 -8.43
CA ARG A 165 13.39 -2.02 -7.81
C ARG A 165 14.52 -2.10 -8.83
N GLY A 166 14.24 -1.80 -10.10
CA GLY A 166 15.20 -1.97 -11.19
C GLY A 166 15.39 -3.40 -11.66
N THR A 167 14.58 -4.36 -11.20
CA THR A 167 14.72 -5.79 -11.51
C THR A 167 14.02 -6.21 -12.80
N GLU A 168 13.03 -5.45 -13.24
CA GLU A 168 12.30 -5.70 -14.50
C GLU A 168 12.82 -4.80 -15.64
N SER A 169 12.55 -5.17 -16.89
CA SER A 169 12.86 -4.29 -18.04
C SER A 169 11.84 -3.14 -18.11
N LEU A 170 12.23 -1.99 -18.67
CA LEU A 170 11.30 -0.87 -18.85
C LEU A 170 10.17 -1.22 -19.82
N THR A 171 10.44 -2.05 -20.83
CA THR A 171 9.40 -2.57 -21.74
C THR A 171 8.33 -3.32 -20.94
N ARG A 172 8.73 -4.19 -20.01
CA ARG A 172 7.79 -4.91 -19.15
C ARG A 172 6.95 -3.97 -18.28
N LEU A 173 7.53 -2.88 -17.76
CA LEU A 173 6.77 -1.86 -17.02
C LEU A 173 5.71 -1.18 -17.92
N VAL A 174 6.08 -0.83 -19.15
CA VAL A 174 5.14 -0.25 -20.11
C VAL A 174 4.05 -1.25 -20.51
N ASP A 175 4.39 -2.53 -20.69
CA ASP A 175 3.44 -3.57 -21.07
C ASP A 175 2.33 -3.75 -20.02
N LYS A 176 2.64 -3.53 -18.72
CA LYS A 176 1.63 -3.55 -17.64
C LYS A 176 0.49 -2.55 -17.88
N LEU A 177 0.77 -1.42 -18.55
CA LEU A 177 -0.25 -0.39 -18.85
C LEU A 177 -1.37 -0.90 -19.75
N ALA A 178 -1.15 -1.97 -20.54
CA ALA A 178 -2.21 -2.57 -21.34
C ALA A 178 -3.36 -3.10 -20.46
N ALA A 179 -3.05 -3.66 -19.28
CA ALA A 179 -4.07 -4.17 -18.36
C ALA A 179 -4.90 -3.02 -17.75
N TYR A 180 -4.25 -1.93 -17.35
CA TYR A 180 -4.94 -0.75 -16.81
C TYR A 180 -5.82 -0.05 -17.85
N ARG A 181 -5.34 0.06 -19.11
CA ARG A 181 -6.16 0.58 -20.22
C ARG A 181 -7.39 -0.27 -20.48
N ARG A 182 -7.25 -1.60 -20.45
CA ARG A 182 -8.38 -2.53 -20.58
C ARG A 182 -9.37 -2.39 -19.42
N LEU A 183 -8.88 -2.32 -18.18
CA LEU A 183 -9.72 -2.08 -17.01
C LEU A 183 -10.58 -0.82 -17.19
N ARG A 184 -9.98 0.29 -17.63
CA ARG A 184 -10.70 1.54 -17.91
C ARG A 184 -11.71 1.37 -19.06
N ALA A 185 -11.32 0.72 -20.15
CA ALA A 185 -12.22 0.46 -21.29
C ALA A 185 -13.44 -0.40 -20.90
N ASP A 186 -13.25 -1.30 -19.94
CA ASP A 186 -14.30 -2.18 -19.40
C ASP A 186 -15.17 -1.49 -18.32
N GLY A 187 -15.03 -0.18 -18.12
CA GLY A 187 -15.82 0.62 -17.17
C GLY A 187 -15.21 0.74 -15.76
N GLY A 188 -13.94 0.39 -15.58
CA GLY A 188 -13.20 0.66 -14.34
C GLY A 188 -12.82 2.13 -14.15
N PRO A 189 -12.27 2.49 -12.99
CA PRO A 189 -11.96 3.87 -12.62
C PRO A 189 -10.81 4.49 -13.43
N GLY A 190 -10.73 5.82 -13.41
CA GLY A 190 -9.65 6.65 -13.94
C GLY A 190 -8.53 6.92 -12.98
N TYR A 191 -8.25 5.95 -12.11
CA TYR A 191 -7.18 6.07 -11.13
C TYR A 191 -5.82 6.16 -11.81
N ALA A 192 -4.95 6.99 -11.24
CA ALA A 192 -3.60 7.18 -11.76
C ALA A 192 -2.77 5.90 -11.54
N VAL A 193 -1.93 5.54 -12.51
CA VAL A 193 -0.90 4.51 -12.33
C VAL A 193 0.40 5.22 -11.95
N LEU A 194 0.88 4.94 -10.74
CA LEU A 194 2.05 5.55 -10.14
C LEU A 194 3.24 4.59 -10.22
N PHE A 195 4.30 4.99 -10.91
CA PHE A 195 5.59 4.29 -10.87
C PHE A 195 6.53 4.95 -9.88
N ALA A 196 6.87 4.23 -8.81
CA ALA A 196 7.87 4.65 -7.84
C ALA A 196 9.21 3.97 -8.16
N LEU A 197 10.19 4.75 -8.60
CA LEU A 197 11.40 4.26 -9.26
C LEU A 197 12.66 4.45 -8.40
N PRO A 198 13.71 3.63 -8.60
CA PRO A 198 14.87 3.63 -7.71
C PRO A 198 15.83 4.79 -7.97
N ASN A 199 15.81 5.41 -9.16
CA ASN A 199 16.70 6.51 -9.51
C ASN A 199 16.20 7.32 -10.72
N GLN A 200 16.77 8.51 -10.88
CA GLN A 200 16.39 9.47 -11.93
C GLN A 200 16.68 8.99 -13.35
N ALA A 201 17.79 8.27 -13.57
CA ALA A 201 18.11 7.76 -14.91
C ALA A 201 17.04 6.77 -15.39
N ARG A 202 16.57 5.91 -14.50
CA ARG A 202 15.48 4.96 -14.78
C ARG A 202 14.15 5.66 -15.02
N GLU A 203 13.87 6.73 -14.29
CA GLU A 203 12.71 7.59 -14.53
C GLU A 203 12.73 8.25 -15.91
N GLN A 204 13.85 8.87 -16.29
CA GLN A 204 14.00 9.49 -17.60
C GLN A 204 13.83 8.48 -18.74
N HIS A 205 14.42 7.29 -18.62
CA HIS A 205 14.27 6.25 -19.62
C HIS A 205 12.84 5.69 -19.69
N LEU A 206 12.12 5.60 -18.55
CA LEU A 206 10.71 5.22 -18.55
C LEU A 206 9.87 6.28 -19.26
N HIS A 207 10.08 7.56 -18.94
CA HIS A 207 9.37 8.68 -19.60
C HIS A 207 9.60 8.70 -21.11
N ALA A 208 10.85 8.52 -21.56
CA ALA A 208 11.17 8.44 -22.98
C ALA A 208 10.38 7.31 -23.67
N LYS A 209 10.26 6.14 -23.02
CA LYS A 209 9.45 5.04 -23.56
C LYS A 209 7.95 5.31 -23.50
N LEU A 210 7.47 5.96 -22.44
CA LEU A 210 6.05 6.29 -22.31
C LEU A 210 5.61 7.27 -23.40
N ALA A 211 6.47 8.21 -23.81
CA ALA A 211 6.19 9.16 -24.89
C ALA A 211 5.83 8.46 -26.21
N ASP A 212 6.48 7.32 -26.52
CA ASP A 212 6.20 6.50 -27.71
C ASP A 212 4.86 5.73 -27.61
N HIS A 213 4.26 5.69 -26.42
CA HIS A 213 3.10 4.87 -26.08
C HIS A 213 1.94 5.66 -25.45
N LEU A 214 1.94 6.99 -25.57
CA LEU A 214 0.86 7.87 -25.11
C LEU A 214 -0.41 7.67 -25.95
N LEU A 215 -1.12 6.58 -25.66
CA LEU A 215 -2.47 6.29 -26.10
C LEU A 215 -3.46 6.67 -24.99
N ALA A 216 -4.71 6.94 -25.37
CA ALA A 216 -5.81 7.15 -24.43
C ALA A 216 -5.83 6.06 -23.34
N GLY A 217 -5.86 6.47 -22.07
CA GLY A 217 -5.70 5.58 -20.91
C GLY A 217 -5.71 6.35 -19.59
N PRO A 218 -5.52 5.65 -18.46
CA PRO A 218 -5.41 6.31 -17.16
C PRO A 218 -4.16 7.21 -17.09
N PRO A 219 -4.18 8.27 -16.26
CA PRO A 219 -3.01 9.09 -16.01
C PRO A 219 -1.84 8.23 -15.52
N VAL A 220 -0.64 8.43 -16.08
CA VAL A 220 0.59 7.75 -15.64
C VAL A 220 1.54 8.78 -15.08
N ALA A 221 1.95 8.60 -13.83
CA ALA A 221 2.91 9.48 -13.18
C ALA A 221 4.07 8.68 -12.59
N THR A 222 5.26 9.27 -12.57
CA THR A 222 6.46 8.65 -12.01
C THR A 222 7.05 9.51 -10.91
N CYS A 223 7.73 8.88 -9.96
CA CYS A 223 8.63 9.58 -9.04
C CYS A 223 9.88 8.73 -8.78
N VAL A 224 10.91 9.38 -8.24
CA VAL A 224 12.05 8.67 -7.64
C VAL A 224 11.80 8.53 -6.15
N THR A 225 11.92 7.31 -5.63
CA THR A 225 11.82 7.06 -4.19
C THR A 225 13.06 7.63 -3.50
N LEU A 226 12.88 8.68 -2.70
CA LEU A 226 13.95 9.32 -1.94
C LEU A 226 13.65 9.26 -0.44
N PRO A 227 14.63 8.90 0.41
CA PRO A 227 14.44 8.91 1.86
C PRO A 227 14.00 10.28 2.37
N GLY A 228 12.97 10.30 3.22
CA GLY A 228 12.46 11.53 3.85
C GLY A 228 11.59 12.42 2.94
N VAL A 229 11.46 12.08 1.65
CA VAL A 229 10.58 12.77 0.72
C VAL A 229 9.22 12.07 0.72
N SER A 230 8.16 12.81 1.04
CA SER A 230 6.82 12.24 1.05
C SER A 230 6.25 12.10 -0.36
N PRO A 231 5.66 10.93 -0.70
CA PRO A 231 4.97 10.73 -1.97
C PRO A 231 3.67 11.55 -2.12
N ALA A 232 3.16 12.18 -1.06
CA ALA A 232 2.04 13.12 -1.19
C ALA A 232 2.45 14.46 -1.81
N GLY A 233 3.73 14.84 -1.64
CA GLY A 233 4.26 16.13 -2.11
C GLY A 233 4.48 16.20 -3.62
N PRO A 234 5.00 17.34 -4.13
CA PRO A 234 5.17 17.58 -5.56
C PRO A 234 6.37 16.80 -6.14
N VAL A 235 6.22 15.48 -6.26
CA VAL A 235 7.26 14.55 -6.75
C VAL A 235 6.88 13.84 -8.04
N TRP A 236 5.62 13.95 -8.45
CA TRP A 236 5.07 13.18 -9.56
C TRP A 236 5.29 13.89 -10.90
N TRP A 237 6.01 13.26 -11.82
CA TRP A 237 6.12 13.70 -13.20
C TRP A 237 5.11 12.93 -14.06
N LEU A 238 4.12 13.64 -14.58
CA LEU A 238 3.09 13.07 -15.43
C LEU A 238 3.63 12.83 -16.85
N ALA A 239 3.43 11.63 -17.39
CA ALA A 239 3.98 11.23 -18.69
C ALA A 239 3.41 12.02 -19.88
N ALA A 240 2.18 12.53 -19.76
CA ALA A 240 1.50 13.27 -20.82
C ALA A 240 1.80 14.79 -20.80
N ASP A 241 2.48 15.29 -19.77
CA ASP A 241 2.70 16.72 -19.55
C ASP A 241 4.18 17.11 -19.59
N GLY A 242 4.44 18.41 -19.54
CA GLY A 242 5.78 18.96 -19.34
C GLY A 242 6.41 18.53 -17.99
N PRO A 243 7.69 18.86 -17.77
CA PRO A 243 8.50 18.36 -16.64
C PRO A 243 8.10 18.90 -15.25
N ARG A 244 6.95 19.56 -15.14
CA ARG A 244 6.43 20.06 -13.86
C ARG A 244 6.07 18.88 -12.97
N ARG A 245 6.62 18.88 -11.75
CA ARG A 245 6.24 17.94 -10.70
C ARG A 245 4.91 18.35 -10.07
N ARG A 246 4.05 17.37 -9.81
CA ARG A 246 2.73 17.52 -9.20
C ARG A 246 2.67 16.80 -7.87
N SER A 247 1.87 17.33 -6.94
CA SER A 247 1.47 16.64 -5.73
C SER A 247 0.52 15.49 -6.06
N LEU A 248 0.32 14.58 -5.11
CA LEU A 248 -0.64 13.49 -5.30
C LEU A 248 -2.08 14.03 -5.48
N ALA A 249 -2.43 15.11 -4.77
CA ALA A 249 -3.73 15.79 -4.89
C ALA A 249 -3.91 16.53 -6.23
N GLU A 250 -2.83 16.88 -6.93
CA GLU A 250 -2.87 17.52 -8.26
C GLU A 250 -3.05 16.51 -9.41
N LEU A 251 -3.10 15.21 -9.13
CA LEU A 251 -3.38 14.17 -10.11
C LEU A 251 -4.89 14.00 -10.25
N THR A 252 -5.44 14.41 -11.39
CA THR A 252 -6.88 14.28 -11.67
C THR A 252 -7.25 12.83 -11.89
N THR A 253 -8.23 12.33 -11.14
CA THR A 253 -8.74 10.96 -11.25
C THR A 253 -10.26 10.95 -11.18
N ASP A 254 -10.88 9.87 -11.63
CA ASP A 254 -12.33 9.65 -11.51
C ASP A 254 -12.62 8.22 -11.05
N ASP A 255 -13.70 8.02 -10.30
CA ASP A 255 -14.13 6.70 -9.81
C ASP A 255 -14.74 5.81 -10.91
N GLY A 256 -14.88 6.32 -12.14
CA GLY A 256 -15.61 5.67 -13.22
C GLY A 256 -17.12 5.54 -12.93
N PRO A 257 -17.87 4.91 -13.83
CA PRO A 257 -19.27 4.56 -13.56
C PRO A 257 -19.36 3.50 -12.46
N ALA A 258 -20.46 3.54 -11.70
CA ALA A 258 -20.77 2.46 -10.76
C ALA A 258 -20.89 1.13 -11.51
N GLY A 259 -20.21 0.09 -11.03
CA GLY A 259 -20.19 -1.21 -11.69
C GLY A 259 -19.28 -2.21 -10.99
N PRO A 260 -19.23 -3.47 -11.47
CA PRO A 260 -18.49 -4.56 -10.81
C PRO A 260 -16.97 -4.39 -10.81
N LEU A 261 -16.45 -3.44 -11.61
CA LEU A 261 -15.02 -3.11 -11.72
C LEU A 261 -14.67 -1.74 -11.11
N SER A 262 -15.65 -1.07 -10.50
CA SER A 262 -15.43 0.13 -9.71
C SER A 262 -15.82 -0.15 -8.25
N PRO A 263 -14.86 -0.16 -7.32
CA PRO A 263 -15.16 -0.33 -5.90
C PRO A 263 -15.92 0.86 -5.30
N GLY A 264 -16.17 1.91 -6.08
CA GLY A 264 -16.78 3.14 -5.60
C GLY A 264 -15.88 3.95 -4.67
N PRO A 265 -16.42 5.05 -4.11
CA PRO A 265 -15.68 5.97 -3.25
C PRO A 265 -15.25 5.28 -1.94
N ALA A 266 -14.24 5.84 -1.27
CA ALA A 266 -13.82 5.34 0.03
C ALA A 266 -14.92 5.55 1.08
N THR A 267 -15.36 4.47 1.71
CA THR A 267 -16.22 4.49 2.89
C THR A 267 -15.36 4.57 4.17
N PRO A 268 -15.90 5.05 5.29
CA PRO A 268 -15.12 5.28 6.51
C PRO A 268 -14.41 4.03 7.09
N ASP A 269 -14.96 2.84 6.84
CA ASP A 269 -14.39 1.55 7.24
C ASP A 269 -13.20 1.10 6.37
N HIS A 270 -13.03 1.67 5.18
CA HIS A 270 -11.82 1.49 4.38
C HIS A 270 -10.60 2.24 4.93
N HIS A 271 -10.81 3.15 5.88
CA HIS A 271 -9.71 3.90 6.47
C HIS A 271 -8.76 2.94 7.19
N PRO A 272 -7.45 2.92 6.86
CA PRO A 272 -6.50 1.95 7.44
C PRO A 272 -6.42 2.02 8.97
N LEU A 273 -6.77 3.17 9.54
CA LEU A 273 -6.83 3.43 10.99
C LEU A 273 -8.26 3.57 11.55
N ALA A 274 -9.28 3.02 10.89
CA ALA A 274 -10.70 3.18 11.30
C ALA A 274 -10.96 2.88 12.79
N TRP A 275 -10.31 1.84 13.32
CA TRP A 275 -10.39 1.50 14.75
C TRP A 275 -9.90 2.61 15.68
N MET A 276 -8.93 3.41 15.24
CA MET A 276 -8.40 4.54 16.02
C MET A 276 -9.28 5.78 15.94
N THR A 277 -10.14 5.89 14.91
CA THR A 277 -11.07 7.01 14.73
C THR A 277 -12.42 6.78 15.41
N GLY A 278 -12.60 5.64 16.10
CA GLY A 278 -13.82 5.30 16.84
C GLY A 278 -14.92 4.65 16.00
N LEU A 279 -14.63 4.32 14.73
CA LEU A 279 -15.53 3.56 13.88
C LEU A 279 -15.29 2.05 14.09
N PRO A 280 -16.25 1.28 14.62
CA PRO A 280 -16.16 -0.17 14.56
C PRO A 280 -16.30 -0.59 13.08
N PRO A 281 -15.45 -1.49 12.54
CA PRO A 281 -15.76 -2.13 11.28
C PRO A 281 -17.03 -2.96 11.46
N LEU A 282 -17.82 -3.03 10.39
CA LEU A 282 -19.03 -3.85 10.36
C LEU A 282 -18.69 -5.33 10.60
N PRO A 283 -19.61 -6.09 11.22
CA PRO A 283 -19.42 -7.51 11.56
C PRO A 283 -19.24 -8.42 10.34
#